data_AF-A0A8J8CQ37-F1
#
_entry.id   AF-A0A8J8CQ37-F1
#
_cell.length_a   1.000
_cell.length_b   1.000
_cell.length_c   1.000
_cell.angle_alpha   90.00
_cell.angle_beta   90.00
_cell.angle_gamma   90.00
#
_symmetry.space_group_name_H-M   'P 1'
#
loop_
_entity.id
_entity.type
_entity.pdbx_description
1 polymer ?
#
loop_
_entity_poly.entity_id
_entity_poly.type
_entity_poly.pdbx_seq_one_letter_code
_entity_poly.pdbx_strand_id
1 'polypeptide(L)'
;MSEPEPDAESVLLDSPVDFETAVAYALQPTMRRLIIVYLLGSVLTTVGLSLFVDPGFLGFLVELVVSIVGLVLAVVGAAMLFGGLIGAAFKVVTDANRLANER
;
A
#
# COMPACT_ATOMS: atom_id res chain seq x y z
N MET A 1 -17.68 -39.05 6.34
CA MET A 1 -16.63 -38.57 7.26
C MET A 1 -16.06 -37.34 6.59
N SER A 2 -16.53 -36.16 6.98
CA SER A 2 -16.11 -34.89 6.39
C SER A 2 -14.68 -34.63 6.88
N GLU A 3 -13.72 -34.45 5.97
CA GLU A 3 -12.39 -33.98 6.37
C GLU A 3 -12.56 -32.66 7.12
N PRO A 4 -11.91 -32.48 8.29
CA PRO A 4 -11.98 -31.21 9.00
C PRO A 4 -11.39 -30.12 8.10
N GLU A 5 -12.13 -29.04 7.91
CA GLU A 5 -11.67 -27.87 7.19
C GLU A 5 -10.36 -27.40 7.85
N PRO A 6 -9.27 -27.21 7.10
CA PRO A 6 -7.99 -26.86 7.71
C PRO A 6 -8.12 -25.50 8.40
N ASP A 7 -7.96 -25.49 9.73
CA ASP A 7 -7.96 -24.26 10.52
C ASP A 7 -6.90 -23.31 9.94
N ALA A 8 -7.23 -22.02 9.81
CA ALA A 8 -6.33 -21.02 9.23
C ALA A 8 -4.94 -21.00 9.91
N GLU A 9 -4.90 -21.33 11.21
CA GLU A 9 -3.67 -21.48 11.98
C GLU A 9 -2.80 -22.66 11.51
N SER A 10 -3.42 -23.78 11.12
CA SER A 10 -2.71 -24.95 10.56
C SER A 10 -2.13 -24.69 9.17
N VAL A 11 -2.81 -23.88 8.35
CA VAL A 11 -2.31 -23.45 7.03
C VAL A 11 -1.15 -22.46 7.17
N LEU A 12 -1.18 -21.59 8.18
CA LEU A 12 -0.10 -20.65 8.46
C LEU A 12 1.14 -21.34 9.06
N LEU A 13 0.94 -22.38 9.88
CA LEU A 13 2.03 -23.18 10.46
C LEU A 13 2.80 -24.02 9.42
N ASP A 14 2.13 -24.44 8.35
CA ASP A 14 2.74 -25.21 7.25
C ASP A 14 3.19 -24.32 6.08
N SER A 15 3.18 -22.99 6.26
CA SER A 15 3.61 -22.04 5.24
C SER A 15 5.12 -22.16 5.02
N PRO A 16 5.59 -22.42 3.79
CA PRO A 16 7.02 -22.47 3.47
C PRO A 16 7.70 -21.07 3.50
N VAL A 17 6.99 -20.03 3.95
CA VAL A 17 7.45 -18.64 3.95
C VAL A 17 7.63 -18.16 5.39
N ASP A 18 8.87 -18.16 5.84
CA ASP A 18 9.28 -17.52 7.10
C ASP A 18 9.26 -15.99 6.96
N PHE A 19 9.07 -15.29 8.09
CA PHE A 19 9.08 -13.83 8.15
C PHE A 19 10.37 -13.23 7.58
N GLU A 20 11.53 -13.85 7.85
CA GLU A 20 12.82 -13.39 7.33
C GLU A 20 12.85 -13.42 5.79
N THR A 21 12.32 -14.48 5.19
CA THR A 21 12.18 -14.61 3.73
C THR A 21 11.22 -13.56 3.17
N ALA A 22 10.10 -13.30 3.84
CA ALA A 22 9.15 -12.26 3.45
C ALA A 22 9.77 -10.85 3.52
N VAL A 23 10.54 -10.56 4.57
CA VAL A 23 11.26 -9.28 4.74
C VAL A 23 12.34 -9.13 3.67
N ALA A 24 13.12 -10.18 3.39
CA ALA A 24 14.13 -10.18 2.34
C ALA A 24 13.50 -9.92 0.95
N TYR A 25 12.33 -10.51 0.68
CA TYR A 25 11.56 -10.25 -0.54
C TYR A 25 11.06 -8.79 -0.58
N ALA A 26 10.52 -8.26 0.52
CA ALA A 26 10.07 -6.87 0.60
C ALA A 26 11.21 -5.86 0.38
N LEU A 27 12.44 -6.20 0.77
CA LEU A 27 13.65 -5.40 0.57
C LEU A 27 14.17 -5.39 -0.87
N GLN A 28 13.68 -6.29 -1.74
CA GLN A 28 14.06 -6.30 -3.15
C GLN A 28 13.78 -4.94 -3.79
N PRO A 29 14.64 -4.44 -4.69
CA PRO A 29 14.53 -3.08 -5.21
C PRO A 29 13.15 -2.72 -5.78
N THR A 30 12.49 -3.68 -6.45
CA THR A 30 11.16 -3.49 -7.04
C THR A 30 10.07 -3.41 -5.98
N MET A 31 10.02 -4.37 -5.05
CA MET A 31 9.04 -4.37 -3.96
C MET A 31 9.22 -3.17 -3.04
N ARG A 32 10.47 -2.85 -2.70
CA ARG A 32 10.81 -1.67 -1.90
C ARG A 32 10.30 -0.37 -2.53
N ARG A 33 10.41 -0.20 -3.85
CA ARG A 33 9.86 0.98 -4.54
C ARG A 33 8.34 1.05 -4.41
N LEU A 34 7.63 -0.07 -4.57
CA LEU A 34 6.16 -0.11 -4.44
C LEU A 34 5.72 0.19 -3.01
N ILE A 35 6.41 -0.35 -2.01
CA ILE A 35 6.18 -0.06 -0.60
C ILE A 35 6.43 1.42 -0.31
N ILE A 36 7.52 2.01 -0.80
CA ILE A 36 7.80 3.45 -0.63
C ILE A 36 6.70 4.29 -1.28
N VAL A 37 6.24 3.93 -2.49
CA VAL A 37 5.14 4.64 -3.17
C VAL A 37 3.85 4.56 -2.37
N TYR A 38 3.53 3.38 -1.81
CA TYR A 38 2.39 3.19 -0.91
C TYR A 38 2.50 4.07 0.34
N LEU A 39 3.66 4.06 1.02
CA LEU A 39 3.88 4.84 2.24
C LEU A 39 3.83 6.35 1.98
N LEU A 40 4.48 6.82 0.92
CA LEU A 40 4.41 8.22 0.50
C LEU A 40 2.98 8.61 0.13
N GLY A 41 2.28 7.75 -0.60
CA GLY A 41 0.88 7.94 -0.94
C GLY A 41 0.01 8.09 0.30
N SER A 42 0.17 7.21 1.29
CA SER A 42 -0.54 7.27 2.57
C SER A 42 -0.32 8.60 3.28
N VAL A 43 0.92 9.02 3.46
CA VAL A 43 1.26 10.30 4.11
C VAL A 43 0.68 11.47 3.33
N LEU A 44 0.86 11.48 2.01
CA LEU A 44 0.43 12.58 1.14
C LEU A 44 -1.10 12.69 1.09
N THR A 45 -1.82 11.56 1.06
CA THR A 45 -3.29 11.54 1.15
C THR A 45 -3.75 12.11 2.47
N THR A 46 -3.19 11.66 3.59
CA THR A 46 -3.59 12.13 4.93
C THR A 46 -3.33 13.63 5.08
N VAL A 47 -2.14 14.10 4.68
CA VAL A 47 -1.79 15.53 4.74
C VAL A 47 -2.69 16.35 3.82
N GLY A 48 -2.87 15.91 2.57
CA GLY A 48 -3.72 16.62 1.61
C GLY A 48 -5.17 16.72 2.07
N LEU A 49 -5.73 15.62 2.60
CA LEU A 49 -7.10 15.61 3.11
C LEU A 49 -7.24 16.49 4.36
N SER A 50 -6.24 16.49 5.25
CA SER A 50 -6.22 17.38 6.41
C SER A 50 -6.26 18.85 5.98
N LEU A 51 -5.42 19.24 5.02
CA LEU A 51 -5.38 20.62 4.49
C LEU A 51 -6.65 21.00 3.73
N PHE A 52 -7.29 20.04 3.08
CA PHE A 52 -8.54 20.27 2.36
C PHE A 52 -9.73 20.50 3.29
N VAL A 53 -9.85 19.66 4.34
CA VAL A 53 -10.98 19.67 5.28
C VAL A 53 -10.87 20.80 6.29
N ASP A 54 -9.67 21.03 6.83
CA ASP A 54 -9.40 22.10 7.79
C ASP A 54 -8.11 22.84 7.40
N PRO A 55 -8.19 23.81 6.48
CA PRO A 55 -7.05 24.64 6.09
C PRO A 55 -6.60 25.60 7.21
N GLY A 56 -7.28 25.62 8.36
CA GLY A 56 -7.09 26.56 9.46
C GLY A 56 -7.83 27.88 9.25
N PHE A 57 -7.66 28.81 10.20
CA PHE A 57 -8.29 30.13 10.17
C PHE A 57 -7.37 31.14 9.47
N LEU A 58 -7.45 31.18 8.15
CA LEU A 58 -6.69 32.12 7.30
C LEU A 58 -7.68 33.10 6.64
N GLY A 59 -7.20 34.15 5.97
CA GLY A 59 -8.12 34.98 5.16
C GLY A 59 -8.79 34.13 4.07
N PHE A 60 -10.05 34.40 3.72
CA PHE A 60 -10.86 33.59 2.78
C PHE A 60 -10.13 33.16 1.49
N LEU A 61 -9.40 34.07 0.83
CA LEU A 61 -8.66 33.74 -0.39
C LEU A 61 -7.50 32.76 -0.14
N VAL A 62 -6.86 32.85 1.03
CA VAL A 62 -5.76 31.97 1.42
C VAL A 62 -6.31 30.59 1.78
N GLU A 63 -7.42 30.53 2.54
CA GLU A 63 -8.09 29.26 2.85
C GLU A 63 -8.50 28.52 1.58
N LEU A 64 -9.07 29.23 0.60
CA LEU A 64 -9.46 28.64 -0.69
C LEU A 64 -8.25 28.05 -1.42
N VAL A 65 -7.14 28.78 -1.50
CA VAL A 65 -5.92 28.29 -2.16
C VAL A 65 -5.34 27.09 -1.43
N VAL A 66 -5.26 27.13 -0.09
CA VAL A 66 -4.77 26.01 0.73
C VAL A 66 -5.64 24.78 0.56
N SER A 67 -6.97 24.94 0.54
CA SER A 67 -7.91 23.84 0.34
C SER A 67 -7.73 23.21 -1.05
N ILE A 68 -7.61 24.01 -2.11
CA ILE A 68 -7.34 23.50 -3.47
C ILE A 68 -6.02 22.72 -3.52
N VAL A 69 -4.96 23.25 -2.91
CA VAL A 69 -3.66 22.55 -2.82
C VAL A 69 -3.83 21.24 -2.03
N GLY A 70 -4.55 21.26 -0.92
CA GLY A 70 -4.87 20.08 -0.12
C GLY A 70 -5.59 19.01 -0.95
N LEU A 71 -6.59 19.41 -1.74
CA LEU A 71 -7.32 18.50 -2.63
C LEU A 71 -6.41 17.86 -3.68
N VAL A 72 -5.54 18.65 -4.33
CA VAL A 72 -4.58 18.15 -5.31
C VAL A 72 -3.62 17.15 -4.66
N LEU A 73 -3.08 17.47 -3.48
CA LEU A 73 -2.21 16.56 -2.72
C LEU A 73 -2.95 15.28 -2.33
N ALA A 74 -4.21 15.38 -1.91
CA ALA A 74 -5.02 14.23 -1.53
C ALA A 74 -5.23 13.27 -2.70
N VAL A 75 -5.56 13.81 -3.89
CA VAL A 75 -5.78 13.03 -5.12
C VAL A 75 -4.48 12.37 -5.59
N VAL A 76 -3.37 13.12 -5.65
CA VAL A 76 -2.07 12.58 -6.05
C VAL A 76 -1.60 11.52 -5.05
N GLY A 77 -1.74 11.79 -3.75
CA GLY A 77 -1.45 10.84 -2.69
C GLY A 77 -2.29 9.57 -2.83
N ALA A 78 -3.59 9.70 -3.10
CA ALA A 78 -4.48 8.55 -3.24
C ALA A 78 -4.08 7.69 -4.45
N ALA A 79 -3.75 8.32 -5.58
CA ALA A 79 -3.24 7.60 -6.75
C ALA A 79 -1.95 6.83 -6.44
N MET A 80 -1.03 7.42 -5.67
CA MET A 80 0.19 6.74 -5.21
C MET A 80 -0.10 5.61 -4.22
N LEU A 81 -1.00 5.84 -3.25
CA LEU A 81 -1.42 4.85 -2.25
C LEU A 81 -1.96 3.60 -2.92
N PHE A 82 -2.97 3.77 -3.78
CA PHE A 82 -3.59 2.66 -4.49
C PHE A 82 -2.64 2.06 -5.54
N GLY A 83 -1.85 2.87 -6.23
CA GLY A 83 -0.85 2.38 -7.19
C GLY A 83 0.24 1.53 -6.54
N GLY A 84 0.74 1.95 -5.38
CA GLY A 84 1.71 1.19 -4.59
C GLY A 84 1.13 -0.10 -4.04
N LEU A 85 -0.09 -0.05 -3.48
CA LEU A 85 -0.78 -1.21 -2.91
C LEU A 85 -1.11 -2.26 -3.98
N ILE A 86 -1.82 -1.84 -5.03
CA ILE A 86 -2.24 -2.72 -6.11
C ILE A 86 -1.01 -3.25 -6.86
N GLY A 87 -0.04 -2.38 -7.16
CA GLY A 87 1.21 -2.78 -7.79
C GLY A 87 1.98 -3.83 -6.98
N ALA A 88 2.07 -3.66 -5.65
CA ALA A 88 2.71 -4.64 -4.77
C ALA A 88 1.96 -5.98 -4.77
N ALA A 89 0.63 -5.96 -4.65
CA ALA A 89 -0.20 -7.17 -4.65
C ALA A 89 -0.05 -7.96 -5.97
N PHE A 90 -0.16 -7.29 -7.11
CA PHE A 90 0.05 -7.94 -8.41
C PHE A 90 1.47 -8.46 -8.59
N LYS A 91 2.47 -7.74 -8.08
CA LYS A 91 3.86 -8.17 -8.15
C LYS A 91 4.09 -9.48 -7.38
N VAL A 92 3.55 -9.58 -6.16
CA VAL A 92 3.59 -10.81 -5.36
C VAL A 92 2.97 -11.98 -6.11
N VAL A 93 1.75 -11.81 -6.65
CA VAL A 93 1.04 -12.86 -7.40
C VAL A 93 1.82 -13.27 -8.65
N THR A 94 2.35 -12.31 -9.40
CA THR A 94 3.08 -12.59 -10.65
C THR A 94 4.38 -13.33 -10.36
N ASP A 95 5.13 -12.93 -9.33
CA ASP A 95 6.37 -13.60 -8.95
C ASP A 95 6.12 -15.03 -8.42
N ALA A 96 5.05 -15.22 -7.64
CA ALA A 96 4.63 -16.54 -7.19
C ALA A 96 4.27 -17.46 -8.36
N ASN A 97 3.48 -16.96 -9.32
CA ASN A 97 3.12 -17.72 -10.52
C ASN A 97 4.34 -18.07 -11.38
N ARG A 98 5.31 -17.15 -11.51
CA ARG A 98 6.55 -17.42 -12.24
C ARG A 98 7.34 -18.55 -11.57
N LEU A 99 7.49 -18.51 -10.24
CA LEU A 99 8.16 -19.57 -9.48
C LEU A 99 7.44 -20.93 -9.61
N ALA A 100 6.12 -20.93 -9.62
CA ALA A 100 5.32 -22.15 -9.76
C ALA A 100 5.49 -22.79 -11.14
N ASN A 101 5.61 -21.99 -12.20
CA ASN A 101 5.81 -22.48 -13.58
C ASN A 101 7.25 -22.86 -13.91
N GLU A 102 8.23 -22.44 -13.10
CA GLU A 102 9.65 -22.81 -13.25
C GLU A 102 9.98 -24.15 -12.57
N ARG A 103 9.03 -24.73 -11.82
CA ARG A 103 9.11 -26.08 -11.23
C ARG A 103 8.45 -27.12 -12.13
#